data_AF-A0A4D4MGK1-F1
#
_entry.id   AF-A0A4D4MGK1-F1
#
_cell.length_a   1.000
_cell.length_b   1.000
_cell.length_c   1.000
_cell.angle_alpha   90.00
_cell.angle_beta   90.00
_cell.angle_gamma   90.00
#
_symmetry.space_group_name_H-M   'P 1'
#
loop_
_entity.id
_entity.type
_entity.pdbx_description
1 polymer ?
#
loop_
_entity_poly.entity_id
_entity_poly.type
_entity_poly.pdbx_seq_one_letter_code
_entity_poly.pdbx_strand_id
1 'polypeptide(L)'
;MFQRLASPLRAVLAFALAALTVAVGSFLGGHTVPLAIALLLFVAAVAAAAPAVVETIDAGAAHARGAAVALYGCSMFIGASLGPQLTGALTGLGFGGILRVVAVALVLGVLLALPALRHQRTE
;
A
#
# COMPACT_ATOMS: atom_id res chain seq x y z
N MET A 1 0.13 -27.51 -0.39
CA MET A 1 1.55 -27.16 -0.65
C MET A 1 1.67 -26.02 -1.68
N PHE A 2 0.89 -24.94 -1.51
CA PHE A 2 0.95 -23.71 -2.35
C PHE A 2 0.85 -22.44 -1.49
N GLN A 3 0.99 -22.56 -0.16
CA GLN A 3 0.76 -21.47 0.81
C GLN A 3 2.02 -20.73 1.25
N ARG A 4 3.22 -21.22 0.89
CA ARG A 4 4.49 -20.55 1.23
C ARG A 4 5.05 -19.69 0.12
N LEU A 5 4.43 -19.69 -1.07
CA LEU A 5 4.88 -18.85 -2.17
C LEU A 5 4.34 -17.43 -1.99
N ALA A 6 5.15 -16.64 -1.28
CA ALA A 6 5.35 -15.21 -1.49
C ALA A 6 4.26 -14.26 -0.94
N SER A 7 3.86 -14.41 0.33
CA SER A 7 3.03 -13.42 1.03
C SER A 7 3.59 -11.99 0.97
N PRO A 8 4.91 -11.73 1.15
CA PRO A 8 5.43 -10.37 0.99
C PRO A 8 5.53 -9.93 -0.47
N LEU A 9 5.71 -10.87 -1.41
CA LEU A 9 5.64 -10.55 -2.85
C LEU A 9 4.24 -10.14 -3.26
N ARG A 10 3.19 -10.77 -2.72
CA ARG A 10 1.80 -10.37 -2.97
C ARG A 10 1.53 -8.97 -2.45
N ALA A 11 2.03 -8.63 -1.26
CA ALA A 11 1.95 -7.26 -0.73
C ALA A 11 2.70 -6.26 -1.63
N VAL A 12 3.91 -6.59 -2.09
CA VAL A 12 4.69 -5.72 -2.98
C VAL A 12 4.05 -5.56 -4.36
N LEU A 13 3.57 -6.65 -4.98
CA LEU A 13 2.87 -6.60 -6.26
C LEU A 13 1.58 -5.79 -6.14
N ALA A 14 0.84 -5.95 -5.05
CA ALA A 14 -0.35 -5.18 -4.77
C ALA A 14 -0.04 -3.68 -4.60
N PHE A 15 1.00 -3.32 -3.85
CA PHE A 15 1.42 -1.92 -3.72
C PHE A 15 1.97 -1.35 -5.03
N ALA A 16 2.69 -2.13 -5.83
CA ALA A 16 3.17 -1.71 -7.15
C ALA A 16 2.00 -1.48 -8.12
N LEU A 17 1.00 -2.37 -8.12
CA LEU A 17 -0.22 -2.21 -8.90
C LEU A 17 -1.01 -0.97 -8.45
N ALA A 18 -1.15 -0.77 -7.14
CA ALA A 18 -1.79 0.41 -6.56
C ALA A 18 -1.08 1.72 -6.96
N ALA A 19 0.26 1.72 -6.94
CA ALA A 19 1.05 2.86 -7.38
C ALA A 19 0.82 3.16 -8.87
N LEU A 20 0.78 2.13 -9.71
CA LEU A 20 0.56 2.26 -11.15
C LEU A 20 -0.84 2.81 -11.45
N THR A 21 -1.89 2.29 -10.80
CA THR A 21 -3.27 2.71 -11.05
C THR A 21 -3.51 4.15 -10.61
N VAL A 22 -2.96 4.57 -9.47
CA VAL A 22 -3.00 5.97 -9.01
C VAL A 22 -2.17 6.90 -9.89
N ALA A 23 -0.99 6.47 -10.35
CA ALA A 23 -0.16 7.25 -11.26
C ALA A 23 -0.90 7.51 -12.58
N VAL A 24 -1.52 6.48 -13.17
CA VAL A 24 -2.37 6.60 -14.36
C VAL A 24 -3.59 7.49 -14.08
N GLY A 25 -4.24 7.32 -12.92
CA GLY A 25 -5.35 8.15 -12.46
C GLY A 25 -5.01 9.65 -12.40
N SER A 26 -3.75 10.00 -12.11
CA SER A 26 -3.31 11.40 -12.04
C SER A 26 -3.39 12.17 -13.36
N PHE A 27 -3.44 11.47 -14.49
CA PHE A 27 -3.59 12.05 -15.83
C PHE A 27 -5.03 12.02 -16.36
N LEU A 28 -5.95 11.36 -15.64
CA LEU A 28 -7.33 11.10 -16.07
C LEU A 28 -8.36 12.06 -15.46
N GLY A 29 -7.93 13.14 -14.81
CA GLY A 29 -8.80 14.07 -14.05
C GLY A 29 -9.94 14.74 -14.85
N GLY A 30 -9.97 14.61 -16.18
CA GLY A 30 -11.06 15.09 -17.04
C GLY A 30 -12.04 13.99 -17.53
N HIS A 31 -11.79 12.71 -17.23
CA HIS A 31 -12.59 11.59 -17.73
C HIS A 31 -13.10 10.70 -16.58
N THR A 32 -14.38 10.86 -16.23
CA THR A 32 -15.00 10.23 -15.06
C THR A 32 -14.95 8.70 -15.07
N VAL A 33 -15.26 8.06 -16.21
CA VAL A 33 -15.30 6.60 -16.35
C VAL A 33 -13.92 5.95 -16.15
N PRO A 34 -12.85 6.33 -16.88
CA PRO A 34 -11.54 5.73 -16.67
C PRO A 34 -10.96 6.08 -15.29
N LEU A 35 -11.28 7.24 -14.73
CA LEU A 35 -10.91 7.58 -13.36
C LEU A 35 -11.57 6.63 -12.34
N ALA A 36 -12.85 6.34 -12.49
CA ALA A 36 -13.56 5.40 -11.62
C ALA A 36 -12.96 3.99 -11.70
N ILE A 37 -12.59 3.53 -12.90
CA ILE A 37 -11.91 2.24 -13.09
C ILE A 37 -10.54 2.25 -12.41
N ALA A 38 -9.74 3.31 -12.58
CA ALA A 38 -8.43 3.44 -11.94
C ALA A 38 -8.54 3.40 -10.41
N LEU A 39 -9.51 4.11 -9.83
CA LEU A 39 -9.78 4.10 -8.39
C LEU A 39 -10.28 2.74 -7.90
N LEU A 40 -11.13 2.06 -8.66
CA LEU A 40 -11.58 0.71 -8.33
C LEU A 40 -10.40 -0.27 -8.29
N LEU A 41 -9.51 -0.22 -9.29
CA LEU A 41 -8.32 -1.06 -9.33
C LEU A 41 -7.34 -0.73 -8.19
N PHE A 42 -7.18 0.55 -7.86
CA PHE A 42 -6.41 0.99 -6.69
C PHE A 42 -6.95 0.38 -5.39
N VAL A 43 -8.26 0.51 -5.14
CA VAL A 43 -8.91 -0.03 -3.94
C VAL A 43 -8.79 -1.56 -3.90
N ALA A 44 -9.01 -2.24 -5.01
CA ALA A 44 -8.87 -3.69 -5.10
C ALA A 44 -7.44 -4.15 -4.78
N ALA A 45 -6.44 -3.43 -5.28
CA ALA A 45 -5.04 -3.71 -4.98
C ALA A 45 -4.72 -3.51 -3.49
N VAL A 46 -5.15 -2.41 -2.88
CA VAL A 46 -4.96 -2.16 -1.44
C VAL A 46 -5.67 -3.21 -0.58
N ALA A 47 -6.90 -3.59 -0.96
CA ALA A 47 -7.65 -4.64 -0.26
C ALA A 47 -6.95 -6.00 -0.33
N ALA A 48 -6.27 -6.32 -1.44
CA ALA A 48 -5.46 -7.52 -1.57
C ALA A 48 -4.14 -7.46 -0.78
N ALA A 49 -3.58 -6.27 -0.57
CA ALA A 49 -2.36 -6.08 0.20
C ALA A 49 -2.57 -6.32 1.71
N ALA A 50 -3.72 -5.88 2.26
CA ALA A 50 -4.01 -5.97 3.69
C ALA A 50 -3.84 -7.39 4.30
N PRO A 51 -4.47 -8.46 3.77
CA PRO A 51 -4.31 -9.80 4.33
C PRO A 51 -2.90 -10.35 4.15
N ALA A 52 -2.21 -10.00 3.05
CA ALA A 52 -0.83 -10.39 2.81
C ALA A 52 0.12 -9.78 3.85
N VAL A 53 -0.05 -8.49 4.19
CA VAL A 53 0.74 -7.84 5.24
C VAL A 53 0.51 -8.51 6.60
N VAL A 54 -0.73 -8.81 6.97
CA VAL A 54 -1.04 -9.50 8.24
C VAL A 54 -0.41 -10.89 8.29
N GLU A 55 -0.47 -11.67 7.21
CA GLU A 55 0.17 -12.97 7.12
C GLU A 55 1.70 -12.88 7.24
N THR A 56 2.33 -11.86 6.66
CA THR A 56 3.78 -11.63 6.82
C THR A 56 4.17 -11.26 8.25
N ILE A 57 3.35 -10.47 8.94
CA ILE A 57 3.57 -10.11 10.35
C ILE A 57 3.45 -11.35 11.23
N ASP A 58 2.42 -12.17 10.98
CA ASP A 58 2.21 -13.41 11.74
C ASP A 58 3.36 -14.39 11.59
N ALA A 59 3.88 -14.54 10.36
CA ALA A 59 5.02 -15.40 10.07
C ALA A 59 6.32 -14.94 10.76
N GLY A 60 6.54 -13.62 10.91
CA GLY A 60 7.76 -13.05 11.50
C GLY A 60 7.73 -12.88 13.02
N ALA A 61 6.58 -12.98 13.66
CA ALA A 61 6.40 -12.61 15.07
C ALA A 61 5.81 -13.73 15.94
N ALA A 62 6.24 -14.99 15.72
CA ALA A 62 5.69 -16.15 16.44
C ALA A 62 5.73 -16.02 17.97
N HIS A 63 6.79 -15.42 18.53
CA HIS A 63 6.95 -15.21 19.99
C HIS A 63 6.30 -13.92 20.52
N ALA A 64 5.83 -13.00 19.67
CA ALA A 64 5.33 -11.68 20.07
C ALA A 64 4.17 -11.16 19.21
N ARG A 65 3.30 -12.06 18.74
CA ARG A 65 2.21 -11.75 17.80
C ARG A 65 1.31 -10.60 18.27
N GLY A 66 0.96 -10.57 19.55
CA GLY A 66 0.11 -9.51 20.13
C GLY A 66 0.73 -8.11 20.00
N ALA A 67 2.02 -7.98 20.31
CA ALA A 67 2.73 -6.71 20.16
C ALA A 67 2.88 -6.30 18.70
N ALA A 68 3.18 -7.25 17.81
CA ALA A 68 3.34 -6.99 16.39
C ALA A 68 2.03 -6.51 15.72
N VAL A 69 0.89 -7.13 16.06
CA VAL A 69 -0.42 -6.70 15.56
C VAL A 69 -0.82 -5.34 16.14
N ALA A 70 -0.51 -5.06 17.41
CA ALA A 70 -0.76 -3.75 18.01
C ALA A 70 0.04 -2.63 17.33
N LEU A 71 1.33 -2.88 17.02
CA LEU A 71 2.18 -1.95 16.28
C LEU A 71 1.67 -1.73 14.85
N TYR A 72 1.21 -2.78 14.17
CA TYR A 72 0.59 -2.67 12.86
C TYR A 72 -0.69 -1.82 12.89
N GLY A 73 -1.58 -2.07 13.86
CA GLY A 73 -2.79 -1.28 14.05
C GLY A 73 -2.50 0.19 14.36
N CYS A 74 -1.54 0.45 15.26
CA CYS A 74 -1.07 1.80 15.59
C CYS A 74 -0.56 2.52 14.33
N SER A 75 0.24 1.83 13.50
CA SER A 75 0.77 2.37 12.24
C SER A 75 -0.34 2.71 11.25
N MET A 76 -1.36 1.84 11.11
CA MET A 76 -2.54 2.13 10.28
C MET A 76 -3.29 3.35 10.78
N PHE A 77 -3.47 3.49 12.10
CA PHE A 77 -4.17 4.62 12.68
C PHE A 77 -3.44 5.94 12.42
N ILE A 78 -2.11 5.95 12.53
CA ILE A 78 -1.26 7.10 12.19
C ILE A 78 -1.45 7.47 10.72
N GLY A 79 -1.35 6.51 9.80
CA GLY A 79 -1.52 6.75 8.37
C GLY A 79 -2.92 7.29 8.03
N ALA A 80 -3.97 6.70 8.59
CA ALA A 80 -5.35 7.13 8.41
C ALA A 80 -5.60 8.54 8.96
N SER A 81 -4.96 8.91 10.07
CA SER A 81 -5.09 10.25 10.67
C SER A 81 -4.34 11.31 9.87
N LEU A 82 -3.15 10.98 9.37
CA LEU A 82 -2.31 11.90 8.61
C LEU A 82 -2.83 12.14 7.19
N GLY A 83 -3.49 11.15 6.57
CA GLY A 83 -3.96 11.22 5.18
C GLY A 83 -4.81 12.48 4.87
N PRO A 84 -5.93 12.72 5.58
CA PRO A 84 -6.77 13.90 5.36
C PRO A 84 -6.04 15.22 5.66
N GLN A 85 -5.20 15.27 6.69
CA GLN A 85 -4.45 16.48 7.06
C GLN A 85 -3.44 16.87 5.99
N LEU A 86 -2.67 15.89 5.48
CA LEU A 86 -1.76 16.06 4.35
C LEU A 86 -2.52 16.48 3.09
N THR A 87 -3.64 15.83 2.80
CA THR A 87 -4.49 16.18 1.65
C THR A 87 -4.97 17.62 1.74
N GLY A 88 -5.42 18.06 2.93
CA GLY A 88 -5.83 19.44 3.20
C GLY A 88 -4.70 20.45 2.98
N ALA A 89 -3.51 20.15 3.49
CA ALA A 89 -2.32 21.00 3.31
C ALA A 89 -1.85 21.07 1.84
N LEU A 90 -2.11 20.02 1.06
CA LEU A 90 -1.70 19.89 -0.35
C LEU A 90 -2.79 20.29 -1.35
N THR A 91 -3.91 20.88 -0.88
CA THR A 91 -5.04 21.31 -1.73
C THR A 91 -4.61 22.21 -2.90
N GLY A 92 -3.57 23.03 -2.71
CA GLY A 92 -3.00 23.89 -3.76
C GLY A 92 -2.39 23.15 -4.96
N LEU A 93 -2.09 21.84 -4.85
CA LEU A 93 -1.56 21.01 -5.94
C LEU A 93 -2.66 20.47 -6.88
N GLY A 94 -3.92 20.61 -6.48
CA GLY A 94 -5.06 20.01 -7.19
C GLY A 94 -5.09 18.48 -7.14
N PHE A 95 -6.15 17.90 -7.70
CA PHE A 95 -6.42 16.47 -7.66
C PHE A 95 -5.27 15.61 -8.24
N GLY A 96 -4.78 15.97 -9.42
CA GLY A 96 -3.68 15.26 -10.08
C GLY A 96 -2.36 15.35 -9.31
N GLY A 97 -2.08 16.47 -8.64
CA GLY A 97 -0.89 16.63 -7.80
C GLY A 97 -0.95 15.75 -6.56
N ILE A 98 -2.11 15.69 -5.89
CA ILE A 98 -2.33 14.82 -4.73
C ILE A 98 -2.15 13.34 -5.11
N LEU A 99 -2.69 12.91 -6.26
CA LEU A 99 -2.50 11.53 -6.75
C LEU A 99 -1.03 11.19 -6.99
N ARG A 100 -0.21 12.12 -7.50
CA ARG A 100 1.24 11.90 -7.66
C ARG A 100 1.94 11.74 -6.32
N VAL A 101 1.57 12.53 -5.30
CA VAL A 101 2.11 12.37 -3.94
C VAL A 101 1.78 10.99 -3.39
N VAL A 102 0.53 10.52 -3.58
CA VAL A 102 0.13 9.17 -3.19
C VAL A 102 0.92 8.10 -3.96
N ALA A 103 1.13 8.27 -5.27
CA ALA A 103 1.95 7.36 -6.06
C ALA A 103 3.38 7.26 -5.52
N VAL A 104 4.01 8.40 -5.19
CA VAL A 104 5.36 8.43 -4.60
C VAL A 104 5.39 7.73 -3.25
N ALA A 105 4.39 7.96 -2.39
CA ALA A 105 4.29 7.29 -1.09
C ALA A 105 4.16 5.76 -1.23
N LEU A 106 3.36 5.28 -2.20
CA LEU A 106 3.22 3.85 -2.49
C LEU A 106 4.53 3.26 -3.04
N VAL A 107 5.23 3.98 -3.93
CA VAL A 107 6.54 3.56 -4.44
C VAL A 107 7.56 3.46 -3.30
N LEU A 108 7.59 4.43 -2.39
CA LEU A 108 8.42 4.36 -1.18
C LEU A 108 8.05 3.14 -0.31
N GLY A 109 6.76 2.86 -0.13
CA GLY A 109 6.30 1.65 0.56
C GLY A 109 6.78 0.36 -0.10
N VAL A 110 6.75 0.28 -1.43
CA VAL A 110 7.32 -0.85 -2.19
C VAL A 110 8.82 -0.97 -1.93
N LEU A 111 9.58 0.12 -2.06
CA LEU A 111 11.02 0.16 -1.83
C LEU A 111 11.40 -0.32 -0.43
N LEU A 112 10.65 0.11 0.59
CA LEU A 112 10.85 -0.30 1.99
C LEU A 112 10.46 -1.75 2.25
N ALA A 113 9.53 -2.31 1.48
CA ALA A 113 9.14 -3.72 1.56
C ALA A 113 10.12 -4.67 0.83
N LEU A 114 10.91 -4.18 -0.13
CA LEU A 114 11.88 -5.00 -0.87
C LEU A 114 12.95 -5.68 0.02
N PRO A 115 13.55 -5.03 1.04
CA PRO A 115 14.45 -5.69 1.99
C PRO A 115 13.78 -6.83 2.77
N ALA A 116 12.52 -6.66 3.17
CA ALA A 116 11.76 -7.69 3.87
C ALA A 116 11.55 -8.94 2.99
N LEU A 117 11.38 -8.76 1.67
CA LEU A 117 11.39 -9.86 0.71
C LEU A 117 12.73 -10.58 0.61
N ARG A 118 13.84 -9.85 0.71
CA ARG A 118 15.19 -10.43 0.59
C ARG A 118 15.53 -11.29 1.81
N HIS A 119 15.15 -10.84 3.00
CA HIS A 119 15.45 -11.55 4.25
C HIS A 119 14.75 -12.91 4.33
N GLN A 120 13.49 -12.99 3.90
CA GLN A 120 12.76 -14.27 3.84
C GLN A 120 13.22 -15.23 2.74
N ARG A 121 14.05 -14.79 1.78
CA ARG A 121 14.62 -15.68 0.74
C ARG A 121 15.91 -16.34 1.22
N THR A 122 16.55 -15.80 2.26
CA THR A 122 17.82 -16.28 2.80
C THR A 122 17.68 -17.19 4.03
N GLU A 123 16.49 -17.25 4.63
CA GLU A 123 16.12 -18.23 5.67
C GLU A 123 15.40 -19.44 5.06
#